data_AF-A0A326RJS2-F1
#
_entry.id   AF-A0A326RJS2-F1
#
_cell.length_a   1.000
_cell.length_b   1.000
_cell.length_c   1.000
_cell.angle_alpha   90.00
_cell.angle_beta   90.00
_cell.angle_gamma   90.00
#
_symmetry.space_group_name_H-M   'P 1'
#
loop_
_entity.id
_entity.type
_entity.pdbx_description
1 polymer ?
#
loop_
_entity_poly.entity_id
_entity_poly.type
_entity_poly.pdbx_seq_one_letter_code
_entity_poly.pdbx_strand_id
1 'polypeptide(L)'
;MEEKDYLSLVLPQGLLEFFKVTSAVLKDNTYQIYLEELNIHPEHLQGVKLTSKGFFEEVTIQDFPLRGKACFLKIKRRKWLNEETGKNVSRDWNLVANGTRMTQEFALFLKRNDWTRPL
;
A
#
# COMPACT_ATOMS: atom_id res chain seq x y z
N MET A 1 18.18 -5.69 16.41
CA MET A 1 16.86 -5.88 15.81
C MET A 1 16.35 -4.50 15.45
N GLU A 2 16.20 -4.25 14.16
CA GLU A 2 15.84 -2.94 13.61
C GLU A 2 14.32 -2.71 13.74
N GLU A 3 13.86 -1.46 13.61
CA GLU A 3 12.43 -1.11 13.70
C GLU A 3 11.55 -1.96 12.76
N LYS A 4 12.06 -2.21 11.55
CA LYS A 4 11.39 -3.02 10.52
C LYS A 4 11.11 -4.46 10.97
N ASP A 5 11.97 -5.02 11.82
CA ASP A 5 11.83 -6.38 12.33
C ASP A 5 10.65 -6.51 13.30
N TYR A 6 10.36 -5.46 14.07
CA TYR A 6 9.18 -5.47 14.96
C TYR A 6 7.89 -5.24 14.19
N LEU A 7 7.93 -4.38 13.18
CA LEU A 7 6.76 -4.10 12.35
C LEU A 7 6.34 -5.32 11.52
N SER A 8 7.29 -6.15 11.09
CA SER A 8 7.00 -7.39 10.35
C SER A 8 6.32 -8.48 11.20
N LEU A 9 6.38 -8.39 12.54
CA LEU A 9 5.65 -9.28 13.44
C LEU A 9 4.17 -8.94 13.56
N VAL A 10 3.80 -7.69 13.25
CA VAL A 10 2.45 -7.15 13.44
C VAL A 10 1.73 -6.99 12.11
N LEU A 11 2.46 -6.60 11.06
CA LEU A 11 1.90 -6.30 9.76
C LEU A 11 1.90 -7.54 8.85
N PRO A 12 0.99 -7.59 7.87
CA PRO A 12 1.00 -8.63 6.85
C PRO A 12 2.38 -8.79 6.19
N GLN A 13 2.79 -10.05 6.00
CA GLN A 13 4.05 -10.38 5.33
C GLN A 13 4.11 -9.77 3.93
N GLY A 14 5.24 -9.19 3.57
CA GLY A 14 5.45 -8.51 2.28
C GLY A 14 4.92 -7.08 2.19
N LEU A 15 4.13 -6.60 3.17
CA LEU A 15 3.60 -5.24 3.15
C LEU A 15 4.72 -4.18 3.15
N LEU A 16 5.74 -4.41 4.01
CA LEU A 16 6.87 -3.50 4.20
C LEU A 16 7.89 -3.54 3.05
N GLU A 17 7.67 -4.36 2.02
CA GLU A 17 8.45 -4.34 0.78
C GLU A 17 7.99 -3.20 -0.14
N PHE A 18 6.71 -2.84 -0.06
CA PHE A 18 6.10 -1.82 -0.92
C PHE A 18 5.65 -0.58 -0.17
N PHE A 19 5.45 -0.66 1.14
CA PHE A 19 4.99 0.46 1.96
C PHE A 19 5.94 0.76 3.10
N LYS A 20 6.04 2.04 3.45
CA LYS A 20 6.62 2.47 4.73
C LYS A 20 5.50 2.86 5.68
N VAL A 21 5.68 2.53 6.96
CA VAL A 21 4.84 3.10 8.03
C VAL A 21 5.30 4.54 8.26
N THR A 22 4.36 5.48 8.25
CA THR A 22 4.64 6.91 8.51
C THR A 22 4.17 7.36 9.87
N SER A 23 3.16 6.69 10.44
CA SER A 23 2.64 6.96 11.78
C SER A 23 1.80 5.79 12.25
N ALA A 24 1.72 5.61 13.57
CA ALA A 24 0.77 4.70 14.20
C ALA A 24 0.18 5.40 15.43
N VAL A 25 -1.15 5.47 15.50
CA VAL A 25 -1.87 6.15 16.59
C VAL A 25 -2.98 5.29 17.15
N LEU A 26 -3.25 5.44 18.44
CA LEU A 26 -4.44 4.93 19.09
C LEU A 26 -5.46 6.08 19.13
N LYS A 27 -6.57 5.94 18.39
CA LYS A 27 -7.63 6.94 18.31
C LYS A 27 -8.98 6.25 18.49
N ASP A 28 -9.83 6.79 19.36
CA ASP A 28 -11.18 6.28 19.62
C ASP A 28 -11.19 4.77 19.95
N ASN A 29 -10.21 4.31 20.73
CA ASN A 29 -9.98 2.90 21.07
C ASN A 29 -9.71 1.97 19.85
N THR A 30 -9.22 2.53 18.75
CA THR A 30 -8.81 1.81 17.53
C THR A 30 -7.38 2.14 17.16
N TYR A 31 -6.64 1.16 16.67
CA TYR A 31 -5.30 1.37 16.11
C TYR A 31 -5.44 1.87 14.67
N GLN A 32 -4.75 2.96 14.33
CA GLN A 32 -4.67 3.48 12.97
C GLN A 32 -3.20 3.55 12.56
N ILE A 33 -2.82 2.74 11.57
CA ILE A 33 -1.46 2.65 11.05
C ILE A 33 -1.43 3.27 9.66
N TYR A 34 -0.66 4.34 9.50
CA TYR A 34 -0.54 5.09 8.26
C TYR A 34 0.63 4.56 7.43
N LEU A 35 0.33 4.28 6.17
CA LEU A 35 1.22 3.62 5.22
C LEU A 35 1.29 4.43 3.92
N GLU A 36 2.50 4.68 3.45
CA GLU A 36 2.76 5.30 2.16
C GLU A 36 3.51 4.33 1.25
N GLU A 37 3.01 4.12 0.04
CA GLU A 37 3.68 3.28 -0.95
C GLU A 37 5.04 3.89 -1.30
N LEU A 38 6.11 3.10 -1.25
CA LEU A 38 7.47 3.52 -1.55
C LEU A 38 7.58 4.00 -3.00
N ASN A 39 8.52 4.91 -3.26
CA ASN A 39 8.82 5.37 -4.63
C ASN A 39 9.76 4.38 -5.33
N ILE A 40 9.32 3.13 -5.45
CA ILE A 40 10.01 2.08 -6.19
C ILE A 40 9.38 1.99 -7.57
N HIS A 41 10.21 1.94 -8.62
CA HIS A 41 9.72 1.80 -9.98
C HIS A 41 8.87 0.53 -10.13
N PRO A 42 7.65 0.60 -10.68
CA PRO A 42 6.86 -0.61 -10.96
C PRO A 42 7.54 -1.48 -12.02
N GLU A 43 7.55 -2.80 -11.81
CA GLU A 43 8.24 -3.75 -12.70
C GLU A 43 7.61 -3.79 -14.10
N HIS A 44 6.28 -3.71 -14.19
CA HIS A 44 5.55 -3.72 -15.46
C HIS A 44 5.68 -2.42 -16.27
N LEU A 45 6.35 -1.40 -15.73
CA LEU A 45 6.61 -0.14 -16.43
C LEU A 45 8.11 0.07 -16.69
N GLN A 46 8.95 -0.96 -16.53
CA GLN A 46 10.38 -0.80 -16.79
C GLN A 46 10.64 -0.22 -18.20
N GLY A 47 11.60 0.70 -18.27
CA GLY A 47 11.94 1.44 -19.49
C GLY A 47 11.11 2.70 -19.73
N VAL A 48 9.96 2.86 -19.06
CA VAL A 48 9.15 4.08 -19.13
C VAL A 48 9.69 5.12 -18.15
N LYS A 49 9.80 6.38 -18.60
CA LYS A 49 10.19 7.47 -17.71
C LYS A 49 9.02 7.88 -16.81
N LEU A 50 9.16 7.62 -15.50
CA LEU A 50 8.15 7.93 -14.49
C LEU A 50 8.62 9.02 -13.51
N THR A 51 7.77 10.03 -13.30
CA THR A 51 7.99 11.06 -12.28
C THR A 51 6.94 10.95 -11.16
N SER A 52 7.39 10.90 -9.90
CA SER A 52 6.48 10.86 -8.74
C SER A 52 5.66 12.15 -8.64
N LYS A 53 4.32 12.03 -8.63
CA LYS A 53 3.35 13.13 -8.49
C LYS A 53 2.56 13.02 -7.18
N GLY A 54 3.20 12.52 -6.13
CA GLY A 54 2.60 12.35 -4.82
C GLY A 54 1.79 11.06 -4.72
N PHE A 55 0.60 11.16 -4.13
CA PHE A 55 -0.24 10.01 -3.83
C PHE A 55 -1.67 10.19 -4.34
N PHE A 56 -2.38 9.07 -4.42
CA PHE A 56 -3.83 9.05 -4.51
C PHE A 56 -4.48 9.29 -3.15
N GLU A 57 -5.80 9.34 -3.14
CA GLU A 57 -6.56 9.46 -1.89
C GLU A 57 -6.28 8.27 -0.98
N GLU A 58 -6.33 8.55 0.32
CA GLU A 58 -6.10 7.55 1.34
C GLU A 58 -7.25 6.55 1.36
N VAL A 59 -6.90 5.26 1.38
CA VAL A 59 -7.83 4.16 1.50
C VAL A 59 -7.70 3.58 2.91
N THR A 60 -8.83 3.29 3.55
CA THR A 60 -8.85 2.62 4.86
C THR A 60 -9.17 1.15 4.66
N ILE A 61 -8.33 0.29 5.24
CA ILE A 61 -8.54 -1.16 5.29
C ILE A 61 -8.62 -1.59 6.75
N GLN A 62 -9.59 -2.42 7.08
CA GLN A 62 -9.64 -3.05 8.40
C GLN A 62 -8.73 -4.29 8.40
N ASP A 63 -7.87 -4.38 9.41
CA ASP A 63 -6.97 -5.51 9.63
C ASP A 63 -7.40 -6.27 10.90
N PHE A 64 -6.72 -7.37 11.18
CA PHE A 64 -6.98 -8.17 12.37
C PHE A 64 -6.89 -7.32 13.65
N PRO A 65 -7.82 -7.50 14.60
CA PRO A 65 -7.79 -6.78 15.85
C PRO A 65 -6.47 -7.01 16.59
N LEU A 66 -5.81 -5.93 16.99
CA LEU A 66 -4.59 -5.98 17.79
C LEU A 66 -4.96 -5.82 19.26
N ARG A 67 -4.65 -6.84 20.07
CA ARG A 67 -4.86 -6.81 21.54
C ARG A 67 -6.29 -6.38 21.93
N GLY A 68 -7.28 -6.95 21.25
CA GLY A 68 -8.71 -6.70 21.51
C GLY A 68 -9.25 -5.36 20.99
N LYS A 69 -8.45 -4.57 20.25
CA LYS A 69 -8.90 -3.33 19.61
C LYS A 69 -8.91 -3.48 18.09
N ALA A 70 -9.87 -2.85 17.42
CA ALA A 70 -9.90 -2.81 15.97
C ALA A 70 -8.63 -2.14 15.42
N CYS A 71 -8.08 -2.69 14.34
CA CYS A 71 -6.90 -2.16 13.65
C CYS A 71 -7.29 -1.71 12.24
N PHE A 72 -6.84 -0.53 11.84
CA PHE A 72 -7.08 0.05 10.54
C PHE A 72 -5.76 0.47 9.89
N LEU A 73 -5.54 -0.01 8.67
CA LEU A 73 -4.46 0.42 7.80
C LEU A 73 -4.95 1.59 6.93
N LYS A 74 -4.28 2.73 7.03
CA LYS A 74 -4.54 3.97 6.31
C LYS A 74 -3.51 4.11 5.20
N ILE A 75 -3.90 3.77 3.97
CA ILE A 75 -2.96 3.50 2.88
C ILE A 75 -3.03 4.59 1.82
N LYS A 76 -1.88 5.19 1.51
CA LYS A 76 -1.70 6.10 0.38
C LYS A 76 -0.88 5.43 -0.72
N ARG A 77 -1.53 5.19 -1.87
CA ARG A 77 -0.87 4.63 -3.07
C ARG A 77 -0.16 5.73 -3.84
N ARG A 78 1.02 5.41 -4.36
CA ARG A 78 1.86 6.33 -5.10
C ARG A 78 1.26 6.58 -6.48
N LYS A 79 1.35 7.84 -6.92
CA LYS A 79 0.94 8.28 -8.24
C LYS A 79 2.17 8.70 -9.02
N TRP A 80 2.40 8.07 -10.16
CA TRP A 80 3.46 8.45 -11.08
C TRP A 80 2.86 9.08 -12.33
N LEU A 81 3.57 10.02 -12.93
CA LEU A 81 3.29 10.52 -14.27
C LEU A 81 4.18 9.76 -15.24
N ASN A 82 3.57 9.09 -16.21
CA ASN A 82 4.27 8.62 -17.40
C ASN A 82 4.58 9.83 -18.29
N GLU A 83 5.86 10.12 -18.49
CA GLU A 83 6.28 11.29 -19.27
C GLU A 83 6.05 11.14 -20.78
N GLU A 84 5.98 9.91 -21.28
CA GLU A 84 5.72 9.64 -22.71
C GLU A 84 4.25 9.85 -23.05
N THR A 85 3.35 9.39 -22.17
CA THR A 85 1.90 9.49 -22.42
C THR A 85 1.25 10.70 -21.76
N GLY A 86 1.94 11.38 -20.85
CA GLY A 86 1.38 12.45 -20.02
C GLY A 86 0.28 12.01 -19.05
N LYS A 87 0.15 10.69 -18.79
CA LYS A 87 -0.93 10.13 -17.97
C LYS A 87 -0.44 9.70 -16.60
N ASN A 88 -1.31 9.84 -15.60
CA ASN A 88 -1.05 9.29 -14.29
C ASN A 88 -1.20 7.76 -14.32
N VAL A 89 -0.21 7.07 -13.77
CA VAL A 89 -0.14 5.62 -13.66
C VAL A 89 0.10 5.22 -12.20
N SER A 90 -0.27 4.00 -11.87
CA SER A 90 -0.12 3.41 -10.54
C SER A 90 0.44 2.00 -10.67
N ARG A 91 0.90 1.43 -9.54
CA ARG A 91 1.32 0.04 -9.52
C ARG A 91 0.12 -0.88 -9.74
N ASP A 92 0.20 -1.78 -10.72
CA ASP A 92 -0.72 -2.90 -10.87
C ASP A 92 -0.46 -3.96 -9.78
N TRP A 93 -1.37 -4.07 -8.83
CA TRP A 93 -1.29 -5.03 -7.73
C TRP A 93 -1.64 -6.46 -8.15
N ASN A 94 -2.28 -6.68 -9.31
CA ASN A 94 -2.52 -8.05 -9.79
C ASN A 94 -1.20 -8.76 -10.11
N LEU A 95 -0.19 -8.02 -10.58
CA LEU A 95 1.13 -8.58 -10.88
C LEU A 95 1.94 -8.86 -9.62
N VAL A 96 1.75 -8.05 -8.57
CA VAL A 96 2.38 -8.25 -7.25
C VAL A 96 1.76 -9.44 -6.51
N ALA A 97 0.48 -9.74 -6.76
CA ALA A 97 -0.21 -10.88 -6.19
C ALA A 97 0.42 -12.24 -6.55
N ASN A 98 1.29 -12.34 -7.56
CA ASN A 98 1.91 -13.62 -7.92
C ASN A 98 2.98 -14.12 -6.92
N GLY A 99 3.19 -13.41 -5.80
CA GLY A 99 4.03 -13.83 -4.68
C GLY A 99 3.35 -14.83 -3.72
N THR A 100 3.60 -14.66 -2.41
CA THR A 100 3.03 -15.53 -1.37
C THR A 100 1.50 -15.38 -1.25
N ARG A 101 0.84 -16.37 -0.64
CA ARG A 101 -0.62 -16.37 -0.40
C ARG A 101 -1.10 -15.12 0.37
N MET A 102 -0.27 -14.56 1.25
CA MET A 102 -0.61 -13.35 2.01
C MET A 102 -0.53 -12.08 1.15
N THR A 103 0.45 -12.00 0.23
CA THR A 103 0.51 -10.91 -0.77
C THR A 103 -0.64 -10.98 -1.78
N GLN A 104 -1.20 -12.17 -2.03
CA GLN A 104 -2.42 -12.34 -2.84
C GLN A 104 -3.63 -11.73 -2.17
N GLU A 105 -3.89 -12.09 -0.91
CA GLU A 105 -5.03 -11.55 -0.17
C GLU A 105 -4.93 -10.02 -0.08
N PHE A 106 -3.76 -9.49 0.29
CA PHE A 106 -3.56 -8.05 0.38
C PHE A 106 -3.70 -7.33 -0.98
N ALA A 107 -3.15 -7.88 -2.05
CA ALA A 107 -3.33 -7.34 -3.41
C ALA A 107 -4.80 -7.39 -3.85
N LEU A 108 -5.53 -8.47 -3.53
CA LEU A 108 -6.97 -8.57 -3.77
C LEU A 108 -7.77 -7.55 -2.95
N PHE A 109 -7.35 -7.24 -1.72
CA PHE A 109 -7.96 -6.18 -0.90
C PHE A 109 -7.72 -4.79 -1.49
N LEU A 110 -6.51 -4.49 -1.97
CA LEU A 110 -6.23 -3.24 -2.68
C LEU A 110 -7.02 -3.14 -4.00
N LYS A 111 -7.18 -4.25 -4.71
CA LYS A 111 -7.98 -4.34 -5.95
C LYS A 111 -9.46 -4.05 -5.69
N ARG A 112 -10.04 -4.57 -4.60
CA ARG A 112 -11.45 -4.36 -4.27
C ARG A 112 -11.81 -2.86 -4.17
N ASN A 113 -10.84 -2.03 -3.75
CA ASN A 113 -11.00 -0.58 -3.64
C ASN A 113 -10.56 0.20 -4.90
N ASP A 114 -10.13 -0.47 -5.98
CA ASP A 114 -9.80 0.16 -7.28
C ASP A 114 -11.06 0.42 -8.14
N TRP A 115 -12.20 -0.24 -7.85
CA TRP A 115 -13.45 -0.09 -8.61
C TRP A 115 -14.22 1.23 -8.39
N THR A 116 -13.72 2.15 -7.56
CA THR A 116 -14.41 3.42 -7.26
C THR A 116 -13.89 4.64 -8.02
N ARG A 117 -13.24 4.44 -9.19
CA ARG A 117 -12.83 5.56 -10.04
C ARG A 117 -13.44 5.45 -11.43
N PRO A 118 -14.23 6.43 -11.88
CA PRO A 118 -14.53 6.54 -13.30
C PRO A 118 -13.22 6.88 -14.03
N LEU A 119 -13.06 6.28 -15.20
CA LEU A 119 -12.02 6.62 -16.18
C LEU A 119 -12.05 8.12 -16.53
#